data_AF-A0A9E5I3A1-F1
#
_entry.id   AF-A0A9E5I3A1-F1
#
_cell.length_a   1.000
_cell.length_b   1.000
_cell.length_c   1.000
_cell.angle_alpha   90.00
_cell.angle_beta   90.00
_cell.angle_gamma   90.00
#
_symmetry.space_group_name_H-M   'P 1'
#
loop_
_entity.id
_entity.type
_entity.pdbx_description
1 polymer ?
#
loop_
_entity_poly.entity_id
_entity_poly.type
_entity_poly.pdbx_seq_one_letter_code
_entity_poly.pdbx_strand_id
1 'polypeptide(L)'
;NFIKNNYFVHRDFHVSNMMVHKEGSKNKIGIIDSQDALIGSRAYDVLSLIDDVRIKTSHDLKKKLLNYYLLLAKKEKHFDIKQFKKEFSILSVQRAIKIIGIFSRLFKRDKKSKYLKLIPYTWTILNKRLEDPIFKEVRIIINRQIKLRSKNVN
;
A
#
# COMPACT_ATOMS: atom_id res chain seq x y z
N ASN A 1 -8.33 23.30 4.82
CA ASN A 1 -9.14 22.39 3.97
C ASN A 1 -8.73 20.95 4.18
N PHE A 2 -9.46 20.23 5.05
CA PHE A 2 -9.37 18.77 5.10
C PHE A 2 -9.78 18.21 3.74
N ILE A 3 -9.03 17.24 3.22
CA ILE A 3 -9.31 16.58 1.95
C ILE A 3 -10.71 15.97 2.03
N LYS A 4 -11.66 16.46 1.21
CA LYS A 4 -13.02 15.90 1.14
C LYS A 4 -12.97 14.60 0.35
N ASN A 5 -12.85 13.50 1.07
CA ASN A 5 -12.85 12.16 0.51
C ASN A 5 -14.28 11.64 0.40
N ASN A 6 -14.66 11.15 -0.78
CA ASN A 6 -16.02 10.63 -1.05
C ASN A 6 -15.99 9.22 -1.68
N TYR A 7 -14.88 8.48 -1.56
CA TYR A 7 -14.73 7.16 -2.17
C TYR A 7 -14.83 6.05 -1.14
N PHE A 8 -15.53 4.98 -1.49
CA PHE A 8 -15.45 3.72 -0.76
C PHE A 8 -14.00 3.22 -0.76
N VAL A 9 -13.50 2.87 0.42
CA VAL A 9 -12.18 2.28 0.63
C VAL A 9 -12.36 1.02 1.46
N HIS A 10 -11.98 -0.11 0.89
CA HIS A 10 -12.04 -1.43 1.51
C HIS A 10 -11.02 -1.58 2.64
N ARG A 11 -9.89 -0.86 2.56
CA ARG A 11 -8.73 -0.87 3.49
C ARG A 11 -7.88 -2.15 3.48
N ASP A 12 -8.53 -3.30 3.30
CA ASP A 12 -7.91 -4.62 3.17
C ASP A 12 -7.96 -5.15 1.72
N PHE A 13 -7.86 -4.24 0.76
CA PHE A 13 -7.81 -4.55 -0.67
C PHE A 13 -6.43 -5.09 -1.07
N HIS A 14 -6.23 -6.38 -0.92
CA HIS A 14 -4.97 -7.08 -1.20
C HIS A 14 -5.22 -8.52 -1.64
N VAL A 15 -4.22 -9.17 -2.24
CA VAL A 15 -4.40 -10.43 -2.97
C VAL A 15 -4.96 -11.59 -2.13
N SER A 16 -4.71 -11.61 -0.82
CA SER A 16 -5.25 -12.65 0.07
C SER A 16 -6.76 -12.53 0.32
N ASN A 17 -7.37 -11.38 0.00
CA ASN A 17 -8.80 -11.13 0.12
C ASN A 17 -9.50 -11.15 -1.25
N MET A 18 -8.82 -11.67 -2.28
CA MET A 18 -9.32 -11.77 -3.66
C MET A 18 -9.53 -13.24 -4.03
N MET A 19 -10.71 -13.55 -4.58
CA MET A 19 -11.07 -14.91 -5.03
C MET A 19 -11.34 -14.90 -6.52
N VAL A 20 -10.66 -15.77 -7.27
CA VAL A 20 -10.93 -15.97 -8.70
C VAL A 20 -12.11 -16.92 -8.84
N HIS A 21 -13.17 -16.48 -9.53
CA HIS A 21 -14.31 -17.35 -9.80
C HIS A 21 -13.94 -18.39 -10.87
N LYS A 22 -14.14 -19.68 -10.58
CA LYS A 22 -13.68 -20.79 -11.43
C LYS A 22 -14.66 -21.19 -12.53
N GLU A 23 -15.91 -20.74 -12.51
CA GLU A 23 -16.95 -21.22 -13.44
C GLU A 23 -17.73 -20.08 -14.12
N GLY A 24 -17.91 -20.18 -15.44
CA GLY A 24 -18.95 -19.49 -16.22
C GLY A 24 -18.78 -18.01 -16.54
N SER A 25 -17.97 -17.24 -15.80
CA SER A 25 -17.76 -15.81 -16.11
C SER A 25 -16.28 -15.44 -16.13
N LYS A 26 -15.75 -15.27 -17.34
CA LYS A 26 -14.39 -14.75 -17.55
C LYS A 26 -14.20 -13.47 -16.72
N ASN A 27 -13.12 -13.42 -15.94
CA ASN A 27 -12.60 -12.23 -15.25
C ASN A 27 -13.44 -11.68 -14.08
N LYS A 28 -14.17 -12.50 -13.33
CA LYS A 28 -14.78 -12.04 -12.05
C LYS A 28 -13.86 -12.35 -10.86
N ILE A 29 -13.40 -11.29 -10.21
CA ILE A 29 -12.69 -11.34 -8.93
C ILE A 29 -13.72 -11.00 -7.83
N GLY A 30 -13.95 -11.94 -6.92
CA GLY A 30 -14.68 -11.68 -5.68
C GLY A 30 -13.75 -11.05 -4.63
N ILE A 31 -14.27 -10.09 -3.88
CA ILE A 31 -13.55 -9.43 -2.78
C ILE A 31 -14.30 -9.74 -1.48
N ILE A 32 -13.55 -10.10 -0.44
CA ILE A 32 -14.06 -10.40 0.91
C ILE A 32 -13.40 -9.47 1.94
N ASP A 33 -13.85 -9.51 3.20
CA ASP A 33 -13.25 -8.79 4.34
C ASP A 33 -13.54 -7.27 4.36
N SER A 34 -14.72 -6.86 3.88
CA SER A 34 -15.13 -5.45 3.73
C SER A 34 -15.73 -4.80 4.98
N GLN A 35 -15.81 -5.50 6.11
CA GLN A 35 -16.46 -5.00 7.35
C GLN A 35 -15.80 -3.75 7.92
N ASP A 36 -14.54 -3.52 7.55
CA ASP A 36 -13.70 -2.42 8.02
C ASP A 36 -13.68 -1.23 7.04
N ALA A 37 -14.49 -1.30 5.97
CA ALA A 37 -14.54 -0.30 4.92
C ALA A 37 -15.05 1.07 5.42
N LEU A 38 -14.60 2.13 4.77
CA LEU A 38 -14.98 3.50 5.10
C LEU A 38 -14.92 4.42 3.88
N ILE A 39 -15.31 5.68 4.08
CA ILE A 39 -15.13 6.73 3.08
C ILE A 39 -13.73 7.36 3.23
N GLY A 40 -12.93 7.28 2.17
CA GLY A 40 -11.53 7.70 2.20
C GLY A 40 -10.97 8.09 0.82
N SER A 41 -9.65 8.26 0.76
CA SER A 41 -8.99 8.53 -0.52
C SER A 41 -8.99 7.27 -1.36
N ARG A 42 -9.43 7.39 -2.62
CA ARG A 42 -9.37 6.31 -3.60
C ARG A 42 -7.96 5.79 -3.87
N ALA A 43 -6.92 6.55 -3.53
CA ALA A 43 -5.55 6.07 -3.64
C ALA A 43 -5.26 4.90 -2.70
N TYR A 44 -6.02 4.75 -1.60
CA TYR A 44 -5.74 3.78 -0.54
C TYR A 44 -5.83 2.32 -1.00
N ASP A 45 -6.88 1.94 -1.73
CA ASP A 45 -7.00 0.57 -2.22
C ASP A 45 -6.08 0.31 -3.43
N VAL A 46 -5.85 1.34 -4.25
CA VAL A 46 -4.93 1.25 -5.39
C VAL A 46 -3.50 0.99 -4.92
N LEU A 47 -3.02 1.73 -3.92
CA LEU A 47 -1.69 1.52 -3.36
C LEU A 47 -1.62 0.21 -2.57
N SER A 48 -2.69 -0.22 -1.89
CA SER A 48 -2.65 -1.46 -1.10
C SER A 48 -2.48 -2.69 -1.98
N LEU A 49 -3.00 -2.63 -3.21
CA LEU A 49 -2.78 -3.65 -4.23
C LEU A 49 -1.38 -3.54 -4.86
N ILE A 50 -0.96 -2.33 -5.28
CA ILE A 50 0.33 -2.11 -5.96
C ILE A 50 1.52 -2.44 -5.05
N ASP A 51 1.44 -2.04 -3.79
CA ASP A 51 2.47 -2.26 -2.77
C ASP A 51 2.08 -3.37 -1.78
N ASP A 52 1.35 -4.40 -2.23
CA ASP A 52 1.06 -5.56 -1.40
C ASP A 52 2.35 -6.28 -0.99
N VAL A 53 2.65 -6.21 0.31
CA VAL A 53 3.88 -6.76 0.90
C VAL A 53 3.93 -8.28 0.87
N ARG A 54 2.81 -8.95 0.57
CA ARG A 54 2.69 -10.41 0.51
C ARG A 54 3.23 -10.99 -0.78
N ILE A 55 3.33 -10.20 -1.85
CA ILE A 55 3.83 -10.63 -3.15
C ILE A 55 4.90 -9.65 -3.63
N LYS A 56 6.11 -10.17 -3.86
CA LYS A 56 7.18 -9.35 -4.44
C LYS A 56 6.91 -9.14 -5.93
N THR A 57 6.68 -7.88 -6.31
CA THR A 57 6.47 -7.47 -7.72
C THR A 57 7.57 -6.52 -8.17
N SER A 58 7.84 -6.51 -9.48
CA SER A 58 8.85 -5.63 -10.09
C SER A 58 8.41 -4.16 -10.05
N HIS A 59 9.38 -3.24 -10.04
CA HIS A 59 9.08 -1.80 -10.11
C HIS A 59 8.34 -1.43 -11.40
N ASP A 60 8.69 -2.07 -12.52
CA ASP A 60 8.02 -1.88 -13.81
C ASP A 60 6.54 -2.29 -13.74
N LEU A 61 6.21 -3.44 -13.14
CA LEU A 61 4.82 -3.87 -12.98
C LEU A 61 4.04 -2.87 -12.11
N LYS A 62 4.61 -2.42 -10.99
CA LYS A 62 3.98 -1.40 -10.14
C LYS A 62 3.69 -0.10 -10.89
N LYS A 63 4.65 0.36 -11.71
CA LYS A 63 4.49 1.55 -12.56
C LYS A 63 3.41 1.34 -13.62
N LYS A 64 3.38 0.17 -14.26
CA LYS A 64 2.34 -0.21 -15.24
C LYS A 64 0.93 -0.21 -14.61
N LEU A 65 0.77 -0.81 -13.43
CA LEU A 65 -0.51 -0.84 -12.71
C LEU A 65 -0.98 0.57 -12.31
N LEU A 66 -0.08 1.40 -11.78
CA LEU A 66 -0.40 2.79 -11.45
C LEU A 66 -0.81 3.58 -12.70
N ASN A 67 -0.06 3.44 -13.80
CA ASN A 67 -0.37 4.13 -15.06
C ASN A 67 -1.69 3.66 -15.66
N TYR A 68 -1.99 2.36 -15.59
CA TYR A 68 -3.26 1.80 -16.03
C TYR A 68 -4.44 2.42 -15.26
N TYR A 69 -4.34 2.48 -13.93
CA TYR A 69 -5.34 3.14 -13.10
C TYR A 69 -5.51 4.62 -13.46
N LEU A 70 -4.40 5.35 -13.60
CA LEU A 70 -4.43 6.78 -13.96
C LEU A 70 -5.04 7.03 -15.34
N LEU A 71 -4.81 6.14 -16.30
CA LEU A 71 -5.39 6.23 -17.64
C LEU A 71 -6.92 6.09 -17.62
N LEU A 72 -7.45 5.23 -16.75
CA LEU A 72 -8.89 5.08 -16.55
C LEU A 72 -9.47 6.26 -15.75
N ALA A 73 -8.86 6.62 -14.63
CA ALA A 73 -9.34 7.68 -13.75
C ALA A 73 -9.38 9.06 -14.41
N LYS A 74 -8.46 9.33 -15.36
CA LYS A 74 -8.46 10.57 -16.17
C LYS A 74 -9.73 10.78 -17.01
N LYS A 75 -10.53 9.74 -17.25
CA LYS A 75 -11.81 9.84 -17.98
C LYS A 75 -12.93 10.40 -17.09
N GLU A 76 -12.75 10.42 -15.78
CA GLU A 76 -13.75 10.93 -14.84
C GLU A 76 -13.72 12.46 -14.79
N LYS A 77 -14.91 13.07 -14.73
CA LYS A 77 -15.05 14.52 -14.57
C LYS A 77 -14.46 14.93 -13.22
N HIS A 78 -13.60 15.95 -13.22
CA HIS A 78 -12.93 16.50 -12.03
C HIS A 78 -11.85 15.62 -11.36
N PHE A 79 -11.28 14.62 -12.06
CA PHE A 79 -10.13 13.89 -11.52
C PHE A 79 -8.85 14.76 -11.48
N ASP A 80 -8.40 15.12 -10.28
CA ASP A 80 -7.12 15.80 -10.08
C ASP A 80 -5.97 14.78 -9.92
N ILE A 81 -5.22 14.59 -11.00
CA ILE A 81 -4.06 13.69 -11.01
C ILE A 81 -2.94 14.13 -10.06
N LYS A 82 -2.74 15.44 -9.86
CA LYS A 82 -1.68 15.95 -8.98
C LYS A 82 -2.04 15.64 -7.53
N GLN A 83 -3.29 15.89 -7.15
CA GLN A 83 -3.80 15.56 -5.82
C GLN A 83 -3.76 14.05 -5.57
N PHE A 84 -4.22 13.22 -6.53
CA PHE A 84 -4.15 11.77 -6.40
C PHE A 84 -2.71 11.27 -6.19
N LYS A 85 -1.73 11.77 -6.98
CA LYS A 85 -0.33 11.38 -6.82
C LYS A 85 0.25 11.77 -5.47
N LYS A 86 -0.13 12.95 -4.95
CA LYS A 86 0.26 13.41 -3.60
C LYS A 86 -0.31 12.50 -2.52
N GLU A 87 -1.60 12.19 -2.58
CA GLU A 87 -2.26 11.27 -1.65
C GLU A 87 -1.65 9.87 -1.72
N PHE A 88 -1.44 9.35 -2.92
CA PHE A 88 -0.80 8.06 -3.15
C PHE A 88 0.58 8.02 -2.48
N SER A 89 1.42 9.03 -2.70
CA SER A 89 2.78 9.11 -2.12
C SER A 89 2.72 9.10 -0.58
N ILE A 90 1.89 9.96 0.02
CA ILE A 90 1.75 10.08 1.49
C ILE A 90 1.23 8.78 2.10
N LEU A 91 0.17 8.22 1.52
CA LEU A 91 -0.44 6.99 2.03
C LEU A 91 0.47 5.77 1.85
N SER A 92 1.30 5.71 0.80
CA SER A 92 2.28 4.63 0.62
C SER A 92 3.29 4.59 1.78
N VAL A 93 3.85 5.73 2.19
CA VAL A 93 4.76 5.81 3.33
C VAL A 93 4.04 5.48 4.63
N GLN A 94 2.88 6.08 4.87
CA GLN A 94 2.07 5.85 6.06
C GLN A 94 1.70 4.37 6.23
N ARG A 95 1.24 3.72 5.16
CA ARG A 95 0.82 2.32 5.19
C ARG A 95 2.00 1.38 5.41
N ALA A 96 3.14 1.61 4.75
CA ALA A 96 4.31 0.76 4.93
C ALA A 96 4.81 0.79 6.39
N ILE A 97 4.86 1.98 7.01
CA ILE A 97 5.20 2.13 8.44
C ILE A 97 4.16 1.40 9.31
N LYS A 98 2.86 1.58 9.05
CA LYS A 98 1.78 0.90 9.77
C LYS A 98 1.92 -0.63 9.68
N ILE A 99 2.21 -1.17 8.50
CA ILE A 99 2.42 -2.61 8.28
C ILE A 99 3.60 -3.13 9.09
N ILE A 100 4.74 -2.44 9.09
CA ILE A 100 5.91 -2.81 9.90
C ILE A 100 5.52 -2.90 11.38
N GLY A 101 4.79 -1.90 11.90
CA GLY A 101 4.28 -1.89 13.27
C GLY A 101 3.32 -3.04 13.57
N ILE A 102 2.36 -3.31 12.68
CA ILE A 102 1.39 -4.41 12.82
C ILE A 102 2.11 -5.76 12.85
N PHE A 103 3.02 -6.02 11.92
CA PHE A 103 3.75 -7.30 11.87
C PHE A 103 4.66 -7.49 13.08
N SER A 104 5.30 -6.42 13.54
CA SER A 104 6.11 -6.42 14.76
C SER A 104 5.26 -6.73 15.99
N ARG A 105 4.06 -6.13 16.09
CA ARG A 105 3.10 -6.38 17.18
C ARG A 105 2.54 -7.80 17.14
N LEU A 106 2.15 -8.31 15.97
CA LEU A 106 1.65 -9.68 15.78
C LEU A 106 2.70 -10.72 16.22
N PHE A 107 3.98 -10.46 15.95
CA PHE A 107 5.05 -11.31 16.46
C PHE A 107 5.19 -11.22 17.98
N LYS A 108 5.32 -10.00 18.52
CA LYS A 108 5.60 -9.79 19.96
C LYS A 108 4.47 -10.30 20.86
N ARG A 109 3.22 -9.96 20.51
CA ARG A 109 2.01 -10.25 21.30
C ARG A 109 1.45 -11.64 20.98
N ASP A 110 1.26 -11.94 19.70
CA ASP A 110 0.49 -13.13 19.26
C ASP A 110 1.38 -14.30 18.81
N LYS A 111 2.71 -14.18 18.97
CA LYS A 111 3.73 -15.18 18.58
C LYS A 111 3.67 -15.61 17.10
N LYS A 112 3.08 -14.79 16.22
CA LYS A 112 2.95 -15.09 14.79
C LYS A 112 4.24 -14.75 14.02
N SER A 113 5.29 -15.53 14.21
CA SER A 113 6.63 -15.34 13.61
C SER A 113 6.63 -15.25 12.08
N LYS A 114 5.66 -15.89 11.40
CA LYS A 114 5.53 -15.85 9.94
C LYS A 114 5.49 -14.43 9.35
N TYR A 115 4.95 -13.45 10.07
CA TYR A 115 4.86 -12.06 9.58
C TYR A 115 6.20 -11.33 9.56
N LEU A 116 7.19 -11.77 10.35
CA LEU A 116 8.53 -11.16 10.31
C LEU A 116 9.18 -11.31 8.92
N LYS A 117 8.85 -12.38 8.19
CA LYS A 117 9.35 -12.62 6.83
C LYS A 117 8.90 -11.55 5.81
N LEU A 118 7.83 -10.81 6.10
CA LEU A 118 7.29 -9.76 5.23
C LEU A 118 7.89 -8.37 5.52
N ILE A 119 8.48 -8.18 6.71
CA ILE A 119 9.06 -6.90 7.13
C ILE A 119 10.21 -6.43 6.21
N PRO A 120 11.17 -7.29 5.79
CA PRO A 120 12.26 -6.85 4.92
C PRO A 120 11.77 -6.25 3.59
N TYR A 121 10.82 -6.90 2.93
CA TYR A 121 10.26 -6.37 1.68
C TYR A 121 9.44 -5.10 1.90
N THR A 122 8.74 -5.00 3.04
CA THR A 122 8.04 -3.77 3.43
C THR A 122 9.02 -2.60 3.59
N TRP A 123 10.22 -2.84 4.15
CA TRP A 123 11.28 -1.83 4.21
C TRP A 123 11.81 -1.43 2.84
N THR A 124 11.96 -2.37 1.91
CA THR A 124 12.34 -2.06 0.52
C THR A 124 11.34 -1.10 -0.12
N ILE A 125 10.04 -1.37 0.06
CA ILE A 125 8.97 -0.49 -0.43
C ILE A 125 9.05 0.88 0.25
N LEU A 126 9.14 0.92 1.58
CA LEU A 126 9.20 2.17 2.34
C LEU A 126 10.40 3.03 1.92
N ASN A 127 11.59 2.43 1.84
CA ASN A 127 12.81 3.14 1.43
C ASN A 127 12.67 3.74 0.02
N LYS A 128 12.07 3.01 -0.92
CA LYS A 128 11.82 3.51 -2.26
C LYS A 128 10.86 4.70 -2.26
N ARG A 129 9.82 4.67 -1.42
CA ARG A 129 8.83 5.76 -1.31
C ARG A 129 9.42 6.99 -0.62
N LEU A 130 10.29 6.82 0.36
CA LEU A 130 11.02 7.88 1.05
C LEU A 130 12.07 8.61 0.17
N GLU A 131 12.30 8.16 -1.07
CA GLU A 131 13.10 8.90 -2.04
C GLU A 131 12.39 10.16 -2.56
N ASP A 132 11.05 10.22 -2.47
CA ASP A 132 10.28 11.42 -2.83
C ASP A 132 10.68 12.60 -1.92
N PRO A 133 11.09 13.77 -2.48
CA PRO A 133 11.52 14.93 -1.72
C PRO A 133 10.54 15.41 -0.64
N ILE A 134 9.23 15.16 -0.81
CA ILE A 134 8.20 15.50 0.18
C ILE A 134 8.44 14.81 1.55
N PHE A 135 9.19 13.70 1.57
CA PHE A 135 9.49 12.94 2.79
C PHE A 135 10.89 13.17 3.35
N LYS A 136 11.62 14.20 2.91
CA LYS A 136 12.99 14.45 3.38
C LYS A 136 13.09 14.43 4.91
N GLU A 137 12.20 15.14 5.60
CA GLU A 137 12.17 15.20 7.07
C GLU A 137 11.81 13.86 7.70
N VAL A 138 10.78 13.18 7.17
CA VAL A 138 10.34 11.85 7.63
C VAL A 138 11.48 10.84 7.50
N ARG A 139 12.22 10.87 6.39
CA ARG A 139 13.39 10.00 6.17
C ARG A 139 14.49 10.27 7.18
N ILE A 140 14.77 11.53 7.51
CA ILE A 140 15.75 11.90 8.55
C ILE A 140 15.32 11.34 9.91
N ILE A 141 14.06 11.52 10.29
CA ILE A 141 13.51 11.03 11.56
C ILE A 141 13.60 9.50 11.64
N ILE A 142 13.15 8.80 10.60
CA ILE A 142 13.19 7.33 10.52
C ILE A 142 14.63 6.83 10.67
N ASN A 143 15.58 7.41 9.94
CA ASN A 143 16.99 6.99 10.00
C ASN A 143 17.64 7.24 11.37
N ARG A 144 17.21 8.28 12.10
CA ARG A 144 17.70 8.58 13.45
C ARG A 144 17.12 7.64 14.50
N GLN A 145 15.82 7.38 14.44
CA GLN A 145 15.08 6.67 15.49
C GLN A 145 15.10 5.15 15.29
N ILE A 146 15.07 4.71 14.05
CA ILE A 146 15.10 3.31 13.69
C ILE A 146 16.49 3.06 13.13
N LYS A 147 17.39 2.56 13.99
CA LYS A 147 18.66 1.96 13.53
C LYS A 147 18.28 0.84 12.58
N LEU A 148 18.26 1.15 11.28
CA LEU A 148 17.98 0.18 10.23
C LEU A 148 18.95 -0.98 10.43
N ARG A 149 18.49 -2.09 11.01
CA ARG A 149 19.22 -3.38 11.01
C ARG A 149 19.31 -3.96 9.59
N SER A 150 19.18 -3.13 8.55
CA SER A 150 19.07 -3.51 7.15
C SER A 150 20.40 -3.80 6.47
N LYS A 151 21.51 -3.94 7.21
CA LYS A 151 22.74 -4.48 6.62
C LYS A 151 22.80 -6.00 6.62
N ASN A 152 22.04 -6.70 7.47
CA ASN A 152 22.12 -8.16 7.61
C ASN A 152 20.74 -8.83 7.67
N VAL A 153 19.96 -8.77 6.58
CA VAL A 153 18.88 -9.74 6.37
C VAL A 153 19.06 -10.35 4.98
N ASN A 154 20.16 -11.10 4.86
CA ASN A 154 20.25 -12.27 3.99
C ASN A 154 20.21 -13.48 4.88
#